data_AF-H3BMR4-F1
#
_entry.id   AF-H3BMR4-F1
#
_cell.length_a   1.000
_cell.length_b   1.000
_cell.length_c   1.000
_cell.angle_alpha   90.00
_cell.angle_beta   90.00
_cell.angle_gamma   90.00
#
_symmetry.space_group_name_H-M   'P 1'
#
loop_
_entity.id
_entity.type
_entity.pdbx_description
1 polymer ?
#
loop_
_entity_poly.entity_id
_entity_poly.type
_entity_poly.pdbx_seq_one_letter_code
_entity_poly.pdbx_strand_id
1 'polypeptide(L)'
;MELTFYCRRQTTPEQIDQIDVYLAKSLAEKLYLFQYPVRPASMTYDDIPHLSAKIKPKQQKVELEMAIDTLNPNYCRSKGEQIALNVDGACADETSTYSSKLMDKQTFCSSQTTSNTSRYAAALYRQGELHLTPLHGIL
;
A
#
# COMPACT_ATOMS: atom_id res chain seq x y z
N MET A 1 18.36 -20.85 -11.79
CA MET A 1 18.33 -21.80 -10.66
C MET A 1 16.87 -22.16 -10.49
N GLU A 2 16.48 -23.28 -11.07
CA GLU A 2 15.11 -23.82 -11.04
C GLU A 2 14.95 -24.55 -9.71
N LEU A 3 13.91 -24.24 -8.95
CA LEU A 3 13.59 -24.92 -7.70
C LEU A 3 12.24 -25.58 -7.90
N THR A 4 12.18 -26.91 -7.92
CA THR A 4 10.90 -27.63 -8.03
C THR A 4 10.31 -27.79 -6.63
N PHE A 5 9.08 -27.27 -6.42
CA PHE A 5 8.35 -27.42 -5.16
C PHE A 5 7.04 -28.18 -5.38
N TYR A 6 6.69 -29.06 -4.44
CA TYR A 6 5.42 -29.80 -4.47
C TYR A 6 4.40 -29.08 -3.56
N CYS A 7 3.32 -28.55 -4.15
CA CYS A 7 2.25 -27.90 -3.39
C CYS A 7 1.08 -28.88 -3.18
N ARG A 8 0.75 -29.20 -1.92
CA ARG A 8 -0.38 -30.07 -1.58
C ARG A 8 -1.67 -29.23 -1.51
N ARG A 9 -2.55 -29.31 -2.50
CA ARG A 9 -3.93 -28.83 -2.36
C ARG A 9 -4.75 -29.85 -1.57
N GLN A 10 -5.50 -29.41 -0.57
CA GLN A 10 -6.41 -30.25 0.22
C GLN A 10 -7.66 -30.59 -0.60
N THR A 11 -7.52 -31.48 -1.58
CA THR A 11 -8.63 -32.18 -2.23
C THR A 11 -8.10 -33.55 -2.64
N THR A 12 -8.56 -34.59 -1.93
CA THR A 12 -8.28 -36.03 -2.12
C THR A 12 -6.82 -36.51 -1.92
N PRO A 13 -6.60 -37.70 -1.35
CA PRO A 13 -5.26 -38.28 -1.24
C PRO A 13 -4.81 -38.69 -2.66
N GLU A 14 -3.64 -38.22 -3.09
CA GLU A 14 -2.88 -38.65 -4.28
C GLU A 14 -3.02 -37.89 -5.60
N GLN A 15 -3.59 -36.68 -5.65
CA GLN A 15 -3.32 -35.78 -6.78
C GLN A 15 -2.21 -34.79 -6.42
N ILE A 16 -1.00 -35.01 -6.96
CA ILE A 16 0.16 -34.14 -6.80
C ILE A 16 0.27 -33.29 -8.07
N ASP A 17 -0.11 -32.02 -7.99
CA ASP A 17 0.17 -31.05 -9.05
C ASP A 17 1.63 -30.58 -8.92
N GLN A 18 2.41 -30.78 -9.98
CA GLN A 18 3.76 -30.23 -10.10
C GLN A 18 3.65 -28.78 -10.59
N ILE A 19 4.30 -27.87 -9.87
CA ILE A 19 4.32 -26.44 -10.18
C ILE A 19 5.78 -26.02 -10.31
N ASP A 20 6.13 -25.45 -11.46
CA ASP A 20 7.47 -24.92 -11.68
C ASP A 20 7.62 -23.58 -10.96
N VAL A 21 8.74 -23.42 -10.24
CA VAL A 21 9.00 -22.21 -9.45
C VAL A 21 10.23 -21.49 -9.96
N TYR A 22 10.02 -20.24 -10.33
CA TYR A 22 11.05 -19.34 -10.84
C TYR A 22 11.34 -18.22 -9.84
N LEU A 23 12.60 -17.81 -9.74
CA LEU A 23 13.02 -16.68 -8.93
C LEU A 23 13.37 -15.49 -9.81
N ALA A 24 12.56 -14.43 -9.74
CA ALA A 24 12.82 -13.15 -10.38
C ALA A 24 13.58 -12.22 -9.42
N LYS A 25 14.66 -11.61 -9.91
CA LYS A 25 15.50 -10.69 -9.13
C LYS A 25 15.43 -9.23 -9.59
N SER A 26 14.71 -8.96 -10.69
CA SER A 26 14.62 -7.63 -11.31
C SER A 26 14.06 -6.54 -10.38
N LEU A 27 13.16 -6.92 -9.47
CA LEU A 27 12.52 -6.01 -8.51
C LEU A 27 12.94 -6.24 -7.05
N ALA A 28 13.96 -7.07 -6.79
CA ALA A 28 14.33 -7.48 -5.44
C ALA A 28 14.65 -6.31 -4.49
N GLU A 29 15.14 -5.19 -5.02
CA GLU A 29 15.46 -3.98 -4.25
C GLU A 29 14.38 -2.88 -4.36
N LYS A 30 13.29 -3.14 -5.07
CA LYS A 30 12.27 -2.14 -5.42
C LYS A 30 10.85 -2.52 -5.00
N LEU A 31 10.62 -3.78 -4.64
CA LEU A 31 9.30 -4.28 -4.31
C LEU A 31 9.01 -4.09 -2.81
N TYR A 32 7.98 -3.30 -2.50
CA TYR A 32 7.49 -3.07 -1.15
C TYR A 32 6.08 -3.66 -1.00
N LEU A 33 5.77 -4.16 0.19
CA LEU A 33 4.41 -4.56 0.57
C LEU A 33 3.83 -3.51 1.52
N PHE A 34 2.74 -2.87 1.12
CA PHE A 34 1.99 -1.95 1.98
C PHE A 34 0.74 -2.64 2.52
N GLN A 35 0.53 -2.55 3.83
CA GLN A 35 -0.65 -3.07 4.50
C GLN A 35 -1.38 -1.98 5.27
N TYR A 36 -2.71 -2.06 5.28
CA TYR A 36 -3.59 -1.09 5.95
C TYR A 36 -4.41 -1.82 7.03
N PRO A 37 -3.87 -2.01 8.25
CA PRO A 37 -4.48 -2.89 9.27
C PRO A 37 -5.93 -2.53 9.65
N VAL A 38 -6.29 -1.25 9.53
CA VAL A 38 -7.62 -0.73 9.91
C VAL A 38 -8.61 -0.67 8.75
N ARG A 39 -8.23 -1.12 7.54
CA ARG A 39 -9.10 -1.07 6.36
C ARG A 39 -9.48 -2.48 5.88
N PRO A 40 -10.78 -2.80 5.75
CA PRO A 40 -11.23 -4.08 5.21
C PRO A 40 -10.77 -4.29 3.76
N ALA A 41 -10.54 -5.54 3.39
CA ALA A 41 -10.11 -5.91 2.03
C ALA A 41 -11.13 -5.53 0.94
N SER A 42 -12.41 -5.42 1.28
CA SER A 42 -13.47 -5.00 0.34
C SER A 42 -13.48 -3.50 0.05
N MET A 43 -12.74 -2.70 0.82
CA MET A 43 -12.68 -1.25 0.67
C MET A 43 -11.28 -0.87 0.14
N THR A 44 -11.08 -0.92 -1.17
CA THR A 44 -9.77 -0.60 -1.76
C THR A 44 -9.54 0.90 -1.87
N TYR A 45 -8.32 1.32 -2.20
CA TYR A 45 -7.96 2.72 -2.49
C TYR A 45 -7.90 3.02 -3.99
N ASP A 46 -8.30 2.08 -4.86
CA ASP A 46 -8.08 2.17 -6.31
C ASP A 46 -8.82 3.36 -6.94
N ASP A 47 -10.01 3.68 -6.44
CA ASP A 47 -10.86 4.76 -6.95
C ASP A 47 -10.60 6.12 -6.27
N ILE A 48 -9.62 6.19 -5.36
CA ILE A 48 -9.32 7.42 -4.61
C ILE A 48 -8.13 8.13 -5.28
N PRO A 49 -8.25 9.43 -5.64
CA PRO A 49 -7.13 10.17 -6.20
C PRO A 49 -5.95 10.24 -5.24
N HIS A 50 -4.79 9.77 -5.68
CA HIS A 50 -3.52 9.86 -4.95
C HIS A 50 -2.84 11.18 -5.32
N LEU A 51 -2.62 12.05 -4.35
CA LEU A 51 -2.10 13.41 -4.56
C LEU A 51 -0.58 13.44 -4.54
N SER A 52 0.04 12.78 -3.57
CA SER A 52 1.50 12.73 -3.46
C SER A 52 1.98 11.46 -2.76
N ALA A 53 3.23 11.08 -3.06
CA ALA A 53 3.93 9.97 -2.43
C ALA A 53 5.37 10.39 -2.12
N LYS A 54 5.79 10.25 -0.87
CA LYS A 54 7.13 10.59 -0.40
C LYS A 54 7.75 9.36 0.25
N ILE A 55 9.01 9.08 -0.07
CA ILE A 55 9.73 7.93 0.49
C ILE A 55 11.13 8.34 0.95
N LYS A 56 11.51 7.87 2.14
CA LYS A 56 12.88 7.86 2.64
C LYS A 56 13.42 6.43 2.51
N PRO A 57 14.12 6.08 1.42
CA PRO A 57 14.44 4.69 1.09
C PRO A 57 15.34 4.02 2.14
N LYS A 58 16.32 4.74 2.68
CA LYS A 58 17.24 4.20 3.72
C LYS A 58 16.53 3.92 5.05
N GLN A 59 15.57 4.77 5.43
CA GLN A 59 14.78 4.59 6.65
C GLN A 59 13.49 3.78 6.41
N GLN A 60 13.22 3.36 5.17
CA GLN A 60 11.98 2.72 4.74
C GLN A 60 10.71 3.39 5.30
N LYS A 61 10.67 4.73 5.25
CA LYS A 61 9.51 5.51 5.68
C LYS A 61 8.80 6.09 4.48
N VAL A 62 7.49 5.86 4.39
CA VAL A 62 6.63 6.29 3.30
C VAL A 62 5.53 7.19 3.87
N GLU A 63 5.21 8.22 3.12
CA GLU A 63 4.07 9.10 3.36
C GLU A 63 3.25 9.19 2.06
N LEU A 64 1.94 9.02 2.16
CA LEU A 64 1.01 9.12 1.03
C LEU A 64 -0.03 10.17 1.35
N GLU A 65 -0.36 11.04 0.41
CA GLU A 65 -1.49 11.97 0.51
C GLU A 65 -2.57 11.54 -0.47
N MET A 66 -3.79 11.39 0.01
CA MET A 66 -4.94 11.00 -0.79
C MET A 66 -6.07 12.02 -0.67
N ALA A 67 -6.76 12.25 -1.77
CA ALA A 67 -7.89 13.18 -1.80
C ALA A 67 -9.11 12.62 -1.06
N ILE A 68 -9.88 13.52 -0.47
CA ILE A 68 -11.19 13.25 0.11
C ILE A 68 -12.23 13.96 -0.77
N ASP A 69 -13.27 13.22 -1.18
CA ASP A 69 -14.39 13.81 -1.91
C ASP A 69 -15.25 14.66 -0.97
N THR A 70 -15.11 15.98 -1.10
CA THR A 70 -15.83 16.98 -0.29
C THR A 70 -17.25 17.27 -0.81
N LEU A 71 -17.65 16.68 -1.93
CA LEU A 71 -19.00 16.76 -2.49
C LEU A 71 -19.85 15.54 -2.10
N ASN A 72 -19.22 14.48 -1.62
CA ASN A 72 -19.89 13.28 -1.15
C ASN A 72 -20.88 13.60 0.00
N PRO A 73 -22.09 13.01 0.03
CA PRO A 73 -23.03 13.22 1.14
C PRO A 73 -22.50 12.76 2.51
N ASN A 74 -21.49 11.87 2.55
CA ASN A 74 -20.85 11.45 3.78
C ASN A 74 -19.85 12.49 4.35
N TYR A 75 -19.55 13.55 3.60
CA TYR A 75 -18.63 14.62 4.02
C TYR A 75 -19.40 15.79 4.65
N CYS A 76 -19.17 16.04 5.94
CA CYS A 76 -19.75 17.18 6.63
C CYS A 76 -18.92 18.45 6.38
N ARG A 77 -19.35 19.27 5.40
CA ARG A 77 -18.62 20.48 4.98
C ARG A 77 -18.32 21.43 6.13
N SER A 78 -19.29 21.74 6.98
CA SER A 78 -19.09 22.66 8.13
C SER A 78 -18.00 22.18 9.09
N LYS A 79 -17.87 20.85 9.31
CA LYS A 79 -16.76 20.30 10.11
C LYS A 79 -15.43 20.37 9.36
N GLY A 80 -15.45 20.08 8.07
CA GLY A 80 -14.29 20.20 7.20
C GLY A 80 -13.68 21.60 7.18
N GLU A 81 -14.52 22.64 7.14
CA GLU A 81 -14.12 24.05 7.21
C GLU A 81 -13.48 24.37 8.56
N GLN A 82 -14.10 23.94 9.66
CA GLN A 82 -13.56 24.16 11.01
C GLN A 82 -12.19 23.48 11.19
N ILE A 83 -12.01 22.26 10.69
CA ILE A 83 -10.73 21.56 10.78
C ILE A 83 -9.67 22.30 9.97
N ALA A 84 -9.97 22.68 8.73
CA ALA A 84 -9.03 23.42 7.90
C ALA A 84 -8.63 24.76 8.53
N LEU A 85 -9.61 25.51 9.06
CA LEU A 85 -9.38 26.78 9.76
C LEU A 85 -8.50 26.59 11.01
N ASN A 86 -8.71 25.53 11.78
CA ASN A 86 -7.91 25.26 12.98
C ASN A 86 -6.47 24.84 12.64
N VAL A 87 -6.24 24.26 11.47
CA VAL A 87 -4.91 23.81 11.03
C VAL A 87 -4.13 24.94 10.36
N ASP A 88 -4.75 25.65 9.42
CA ASP A 88 -4.07 26.65 8.59
C ASP A 88 -4.26 28.09 9.11
N GLY A 89 -5.20 28.32 10.03
CA GLY A 89 -5.56 29.65 10.49
C GLY A 89 -6.44 30.42 9.50
N ALA A 90 -6.75 31.68 9.83
CA ALA A 90 -7.66 32.51 9.04
C ALA A 90 -7.05 33.03 7.71
N CYS A 91 -5.72 33.08 7.63
CA CYS A 91 -4.99 33.51 6.44
C CYS A 91 -4.39 32.26 5.77
N ALA A 92 -4.92 31.91 4.60
CA ALA A 92 -4.36 30.82 3.80
C ALA A 92 -3.13 31.35 3.04
N ASP A 93 -1.95 30.87 3.42
CA ASP A 93 -0.67 31.13 2.74
C ASP A 93 -0.28 29.95 1.82
N GLU A 94 0.75 30.11 0.98
CA GLU A 94 1.30 29.06 0.10
C GLU A 94 1.74 27.79 0.88
N THR A 95 1.97 27.90 2.18
CA THR A 95 2.35 26.78 3.06
C THR A 95 1.15 26.07 3.71
N SER A 96 -0.08 26.46 3.37
CA SER A 96 -1.30 25.89 3.96
C SER A 96 -1.41 24.40 3.67
N THR A 97 -1.84 23.65 4.68
CA THR A 97 -2.10 22.21 4.58
C THR A 97 -3.27 21.95 3.62
N TYR A 98 -4.33 22.74 3.71
CA TYR A 98 -5.59 22.60 2.99
C TYR A 98 -5.90 23.85 2.15
N SER A 99 -5.41 23.90 0.92
CA SER A 99 -5.55 25.07 0.04
C SER A 99 -7.01 25.41 -0.31
N SER A 100 -7.92 24.43 -0.29
CA SER A 100 -9.36 24.64 -0.55
C SER A 100 -10.15 25.22 0.62
N LYS A 101 -9.51 25.43 1.79
CA LYS A 101 -10.16 25.78 3.07
C LYS A 101 -11.12 24.71 3.60
N LEU A 102 -11.04 23.50 3.05
CA LEU A 102 -11.73 22.30 3.49
C LEU A 102 -10.69 21.22 3.75
N MET A 103 -10.94 20.33 4.72
CA MET A 103 -10.15 19.11 4.89
C MET A 103 -10.36 18.16 3.70
N ASP A 104 -9.65 18.43 2.61
CA ASP A 104 -9.81 17.79 1.30
C ASP A 104 -8.81 16.67 1.03
N LYS A 105 -7.94 16.37 1.99
CA LYS A 105 -6.95 15.30 1.89
C LYS A 105 -6.70 14.60 3.21
N GLN A 106 -6.21 13.38 3.11
CA GLN A 106 -5.72 12.59 4.23
C GLN A 106 -4.27 12.18 3.98
N THR A 107 -3.44 12.28 5.02
CA THR A 107 -2.04 11.85 4.98
C THR A 107 -1.87 10.52 5.72
N PHE A 108 -1.26 9.54 5.07
CA PHE A 108 -0.88 8.26 5.65
C PHE A 108 0.61 8.24 5.95
N CYS A 109 0.95 7.83 7.16
CA CYS A 109 2.32 7.67 7.60
C CYS A 109 2.61 6.18 7.82
N SER A 110 3.65 5.66 7.18
CA SER A 110 4.05 4.27 7.36
C SER A 110 4.78 4.04 8.68
N SER A 111 4.77 2.78 9.13
CA SER A 111 5.61 2.27 10.20
C SER A 111 6.30 1.00 9.73
N GLN A 112 7.60 0.85 10.00
CA GLN A 112 8.31 -0.35 9.57
C GLN A 112 7.86 -1.56 10.39
N THR A 113 7.41 -2.62 9.73
CA THR A 113 6.91 -3.82 10.41
C THR A 113 8.05 -4.74 10.88
N THR A 114 9.11 -4.87 10.09
CA THR A 114 10.28 -5.71 10.42
C THR A 114 11.56 -5.17 9.79
N SER A 115 12.69 -5.42 10.44
CA SER A 115 14.02 -5.03 9.96
C SER A 115 14.62 -6.04 8.97
N ASN A 116 14.10 -7.28 8.92
CA ASN A 116 14.63 -8.33 8.05
C ASN A 116 13.53 -8.91 7.14
N THR A 117 13.59 -8.55 5.87
CA THR A 117 12.67 -9.01 4.83
C THR A 117 13.18 -10.18 3.98
N SER A 118 14.40 -10.69 4.25
CA SER A 118 15.08 -11.71 3.42
C SER A 118 14.32 -13.03 3.26
N ARG A 119 13.38 -13.32 4.17
CA ARG A 119 12.55 -14.53 4.18
C ARG A 119 11.17 -14.34 3.54
N TYR A 120 10.88 -13.16 3.03
CA TYR A 120 9.59 -12.83 2.42
C TYR A 120 9.73 -12.57 0.92
N ALA A 121 8.78 -13.08 0.15
CA ALA A 121 8.70 -12.88 -1.29
C ALA A 121 7.24 -12.73 -1.71
N ALA A 122 7.00 -11.89 -2.71
CA ALA A 122 5.74 -11.89 -3.45
C ALA A 122 5.76 -13.03 -4.47
N ALA A 123 4.61 -13.65 -4.71
CA ALA A 123 4.48 -14.74 -5.67
C ALA A 123 3.40 -14.40 -6.70
N LEU A 124 3.76 -14.46 -7.98
CA LEU A 124 2.81 -14.38 -9.09
C LEU A 124 2.58 -15.78 -9.64
N TYR A 125 1.35 -16.27 -9.54
CA TYR A 125 0.97 -17.56 -10.11
C TYR A 125 0.28 -17.36 -11.46
N ARG A 126 0.80 -17.99 -12.51
CA ARG A 126 0.26 -17.88 -13.87
C ARG A 126 0.50 -19.18 -14.63
N GLN A 127 -0.57 -19.73 -15.23
CA GLN A 127 -0.48 -20.86 -16.16
C GLN A 127 0.24 -22.12 -15.61
N GLY A 128 0.17 -22.38 -14.30
CA GLY A 128 0.86 -23.52 -13.68
C GLY A 128 2.28 -23.23 -13.22
N GLU A 129 2.77 -22.01 -13.42
CA GLU A 129 4.09 -21.54 -12.99
C GLU A 129 3.97 -20.55 -11.83
N LEU A 130 4.96 -20.54 -10.93
CA LEU A 130 5.03 -19.65 -9.78
C LEU A 130 6.31 -18.79 -9.84
N HIS A 131 6.17 -17.49 -9.99
CA HIS A 131 7.31 -16.56 -10.00
C HIS A 131 7.44 -15.85 -8.65
N LEU A 132 8.50 -16.17 -7.92
CA LEU A 132 8.86 -15.54 -6.65
C LEU A 132 9.71 -14.30 -6.88
N THR A 133 9.41 -13.22 -6.17
CA THR A 133 10.20 -11.98 -6.14
C THR A 133 10.44 -11.55 -4.70
N PRO A 134 11.69 -11.42 -4.23
CA PRO A 134 11.98 -10.98 -2.86
C PRO A 134 11.38 -9.61 -2.55
N LEU A 135 10.92 -9.41 -1.31
CA LEU A 135 10.45 -8.12 -0.82
C LEU A 135 11.61 -7.31 -0.23
N HIS A 136 11.71 -6.04 -0.61
CA HIS A 136 12.67 -5.11 -0.05
C HIS A 136 12.20 -4.53 1.30
N GLY A 137 10.91 -4.24 1.44
CA GLY A 137 10.33 -3.66 2.64
C GLY A 137 8.88 -4.10 2.87
N ILE A 138 8.48 -4.16 4.13
CA ILE A 138 7.10 -4.43 4.57
C ILE A 138 6.68 -3.30 5.51
N LEU A 139 5.70 -2.51 5.08
CA LEU A 139 5.26 -1.26 5.71
C LEU A 139 3.76 -1.29 6.00
#